data_AF-A0A0W1DSR4-F1
#
_entry.id   AF-A0A0W1DSR4-F1
#
_cell.length_a   1.000
_cell.length_b   1.000
_cell.length_c   1.000
_cell.angle_alpha   90.00
_cell.angle_beta   90.00
_cell.angle_gamma   90.00
#
_symmetry.space_group_name_H-M   'P 1'
#
loop_
_entity.id
_entity.type
_entity.pdbx_description
1 polymer ?
#
loop_
_entity_poly.entity_id
_entity_poly.type
_entity_poly.pdbx_seq_one_letter_code
_entity_poly.pdbx_strand_id
1 'polypeptide(L)'
;MSNRRASSDRSRKRLNAAKLDELALAYVARFATSRAKLSRYLSRKIRESEWIDERDAMTACEAIADRMERLHFLDDRQYAAMRAGAMTRRGLGVRRVKAQLYVDGIAPEDSGDAVAEAEDKALAAAVGFARRRRFGPFAVRPPGDPKERERQVAAFLRAGHSMTIARRILAVLPGDAEALAALDAEAALD
;
A
#
# COMPACT_ATOMS: atom_id res chain seq x y z
N MET A 1 -22.58 -28.36 -27.92
CA MET A 1 -21.19 -28.86 -27.85
C MET A 1 -20.46 -28.14 -26.71
N SER A 2 -20.34 -28.78 -25.56
CA SER A 2 -19.69 -28.23 -24.37
C SER A 2 -18.17 -28.40 -24.49
N ASN A 3 -17.46 -27.33 -24.79
CA ASN A 3 -16.00 -27.32 -24.84
C ASN A 3 -15.43 -27.31 -23.40
N ARG A 4 -15.45 -28.47 -22.73
CA ARG A 4 -14.62 -28.71 -21.55
C ARG A 4 -13.17 -28.78 -22.03
N ARG A 5 -12.46 -27.66 -21.94
CA ARG A 5 -11.00 -27.67 -22.05
C ARG A 5 -10.45 -28.61 -20.98
N ALA A 6 -9.93 -29.76 -21.41
CA ALA A 6 -9.20 -30.68 -20.56
C ALA A 6 -8.07 -29.90 -19.87
N SER A 7 -8.12 -29.85 -18.54
CA SER A 7 -6.99 -29.38 -17.73
C SER A 7 -5.82 -30.29 -18.05
N SER A 8 -4.80 -29.77 -18.74
CA SER A 8 -3.59 -30.54 -19.01
C SER A 8 -3.07 -31.08 -17.69
N ASP A 9 -2.94 -32.39 -17.61
CA ASP A 9 -2.27 -33.14 -16.55
C ASP A 9 -0.81 -32.70 -16.46
N ARG A 10 -0.56 -31.57 -15.80
CA ARG A 10 0.75 -31.23 -15.29
C ARG A 10 0.83 -31.87 -13.93
N SER A 11 1.55 -32.99 -13.83
CA SER A 11 1.99 -33.52 -12.56
C SER A 11 2.48 -32.36 -11.69
N ARG A 12 1.90 -32.23 -10.49
CA ARG A 12 2.25 -31.14 -9.58
C ARG A 12 3.75 -31.22 -9.32
N LYS A 13 4.43 -30.07 -9.37
CA LYS A 13 5.86 -30.04 -9.11
C LYS A 13 6.10 -30.51 -7.67
N ARG A 14 7.09 -31.38 -7.47
CA ARG A 14 7.51 -31.82 -6.13
C ARG A 14 8.22 -30.68 -5.39
N LEU A 15 7.82 -30.45 -4.15
CA LEU A 15 8.33 -29.39 -3.29
C LEU A 15 8.72 -29.96 -1.93
N ASN A 16 9.94 -29.66 -1.49
CA ASN A 16 10.45 -29.95 -0.15
C ASN A 16 10.87 -28.64 0.53
N ALA A 17 11.25 -28.71 1.79
CA ALA A 17 11.65 -27.57 2.61
C ALA A 17 12.85 -26.82 2.01
N ALA A 18 13.85 -27.54 1.47
CA ALA A 18 15.01 -26.92 0.84
C ALA A 18 14.62 -26.04 -0.36
N LYS A 19 13.80 -26.57 -1.28
CA LYS A 19 13.29 -25.80 -2.42
C LYS A 19 12.36 -24.66 -1.99
N LEU A 20 11.59 -24.83 -0.92
CA LEU A 20 10.76 -23.76 -0.38
C LEU A 20 11.61 -22.62 0.18
N ASP A 21 12.74 -22.92 0.82
CA ASP A 21 13.71 -21.95 1.32
C ASP A 21 14.41 -21.20 0.18
N GLU A 22 14.84 -21.91 -0.87
CA GLU A 22 15.38 -21.29 -2.09
C GLU A 22 14.37 -20.32 -2.74
N LEU A 23 13.09 -20.69 -2.79
CA LEU A 23 12.02 -19.82 -3.28
C LEU A 23 11.84 -18.58 -2.40
N ALA A 24 11.98 -18.72 -1.08
CA ALA A 24 11.88 -17.61 -0.14
C ALA A 24 13.06 -16.64 -0.32
N LEU A 25 14.30 -17.16 -0.34
CA LEU A 25 15.51 -16.37 -0.58
C LEU A 25 15.43 -15.60 -1.90
N ALA A 26 15.04 -16.26 -2.99
CA ALA A 26 14.87 -15.61 -4.28
C ALA A 26 13.79 -14.51 -4.25
N TYR A 27 12.74 -14.68 -3.43
CA TYR A 27 11.68 -13.70 -3.30
C TYR A 27 12.14 -12.45 -2.55
N VAL A 28 12.75 -12.63 -1.37
CA VAL A 28 13.21 -11.51 -0.53
C VAL A 28 14.40 -10.77 -1.16
N ALA A 29 15.25 -11.45 -1.94
CA ALA A 29 16.33 -10.81 -2.68
C ALA A 29 15.84 -9.86 -3.79
N ARG A 30 14.61 -10.05 -4.28
CA ARG A 30 14.04 -9.27 -5.39
C ARG A 30 13.03 -8.23 -4.95
N PHE A 31 12.32 -8.46 -3.86
CA PHE A 31 11.18 -7.65 -3.46
C PHE A 31 11.32 -7.19 -2.01
N ALA A 32 11.15 -5.89 -1.78
CA ALA A 32 10.78 -5.41 -0.45
C ALA A 32 9.40 -6.00 -0.10
N THR A 33 9.34 -6.81 0.95
CA THR A 33 8.15 -7.57 1.35
C THR A 33 7.98 -7.56 2.86
N SER A 34 6.74 -7.74 3.30
CA SER A 34 6.43 -8.06 4.69
C SER A 34 6.48 -9.56 4.94
N ARG A 35 6.53 -9.95 6.21
CA ARG A 35 6.40 -11.33 6.67
C ARG A 35 5.13 -11.98 6.15
N ALA A 36 3.98 -11.33 6.33
CA ALA A 36 2.69 -11.86 5.86
C ALA A 36 2.60 -12.03 4.34
N LYS A 37 3.31 -11.21 3.55
CA LYS A 37 3.37 -11.36 2.09
C LYS A 37 4.25 -12.53 1.68
N LEU A 38 5.41 -12.70 2.30
CA LEU A 38 6.24 -13.88 2.07
C LEU A 38 5.47 -15.16 2.43
N SER A 39 4.85 -15.22 3.61
CA SER A 39 4.08 -16.39 4.03
C SER A 39 2.93 -16.72 3.07
N ARG A 40 2.20 -15.71 2.57
CA ARG A 40 1.17 -15.92 1.52
C ARG A 40 1.77 -16.46 0.22
N TYR A 41 2.93 -15.94 -0.19
CA TYR A 41 3.63 -16.41 -1.39
C TYR A 41 4.04 -17.89 -1.25
N LEU A 42 4.69 -18.26 -0.15
CA LEU A 42 5.13 -19.62 0.13
C LEU A 42 3.96 -20.58 0.30
N SER A 43 2.92 -20.17 1.03
CA SER A 43 1.67 -20.95 1.17
C SER A 43 1.02 -21.26 -0.18
N ARG A 44 1.00 -20.28 -1.10
CA ARG A 44 0.53 -20.51 -2.46
C ARG A 44 1.41 -21.51 -3.20
N LYS A 45 2.74 -21.43 -3.05
CA LYS A 45 3.67 -22.37 -3.68
C LYS A 45 3.50 -23.80 -3.17
N ILE A 46 3.24 -23.96 -1.88
CA ILE A 46 2.88 -25.26 -1.27
C ILE A 46 1.60 -25.81 -1.92
N ARG A 47 0.53 -25.00 -2.01
CA ARG A 47 -0.76 -25.43 -2.62
C ARG A 47 -0.66 -25.79 -4.11
N GLU A 48 0.24 -25.13 -4.84
CA GLU A 48 0.51 -25.37 -6.27
C GLU A 48 1.36 -26.63 -6.51
N SER A 49 1.86 -27.27 -5.44
CA SER A 49 2.88 -28.33 -5.51
C SER A 49 2.43 -29.62 -4.80
N GLU A 50 3.19 -30.68 -5.01
CA GLU A 50 3.13 -31.90 -4.19
C GLU A 50 4.22 -31.80 -3.12
N TRP A 51 3.82 -31.68 -1.85
CA TRP A 51 4.75 -31.65 -0.73
C TRP A 51 5.28 -33.06 -0.44
N ILE A 52 6.60 -33.22 -0.33
CA ILE A 52 7.25 -34.54 -0.25
C ILE A 52 8.03 -34.79 1.04
N ASP A 53 8.09 -33.82 1.96
CA ASP A 53 8.76 -34.02 3.24
C ASP A 53 7.78 -34.52 4.31
N GLU A 54 8.30 -35.27 5.28
CA GLU A 54 7.52 -35.74 6.45
C GLU A 54 7.09 -34.58 7.36
N ARG A 55 7.92 -33.54 7.45
CA ARG A 55 7.59 -32.33 8.19
C ARG A 55 6.40 -31.64 7.54
N ASP A 56 5.46 -31.16 8.36
CA ASP A 56 4.34 -30.36 7.90
C ASP A 56 4.81 -29.11 7.11
N ALA A 57 4.18 -28.87 5.96
CA ALA A 57 4.58 -27.83 5.01
C ALA A 57 4.41 -26.42 5.57
N MET A 58 3.37 -26.18 6.36
CA MET A 58 3.12 -24.86 6.96
C MET A 58 4.11 -24.58 8.09
N THR A 59 4.44 -25.60 8.87
CA THR A 59 5.49 -25.54 9.89
C THR A 59 6.86 -25.26 9.26
N ALA A 60 7.14 -25.78 8.05
CA ALA A 60 8.34 -25.42 7.29
C ALA A 60 8.30 -23.96 6.80
N CYS A 61 7.16 -23.50 6.29
CA CYS A 61 6.94 -22.11 5.87
C CYS A 61 7.18 -21.11 7.01
N GLU A 62 6.67 -21.37 8.22
CA GLU A 62 6.86 -20.52 9.39
C GLU A 62 8.33 -20.43 9.79
N ALA A 63 9.02 -21.57 9.86
CA ALA A 63 10.45 -21.58 10.20
C ALA A 63 11.32 -20.86 9.17
N ILE A 64 10.94 -20.87 7.89
CA ILE A 64 11.59 -20.08 6.85
C ILE A 64 11.34 -18.59 7.08
N ALA A 65 10.09 -18.17 7.34
CA ALA A 65 9.78 -16.77 7.64
C ALA A 65 10.57 -16.26 8.86
N ASP A 66 10.65 -17.05 9.94
CA ASP A 66 11.45 -16.72 11.12
C ASP A 66 12.93 -16.61 10.80
N ARG A 67 13.45 -17.48 9.93
CA ARG A 67 14.84 -17.40 9.48
C ARG A 67 15.09 -16.12 8.69
N MET A 68 14.20 -15.76 7.77
CA MET A 68 14.34 -14.54 6.96
C MET A 68 14.30 -13.28 7.83
N GLU A 69 13.48 -13.28 8.88
CA GLU A 69 13.43 -12.18 9.86
C GLU A 69 14.69 -12.10 10.72
N ARG A 70 15.19 -13.23 11.26
CA ARG A 70 16.46 -13.26 11.99
C ARG A 70 17.67 -12.82 11.16
N LEU A 71 17.62 -13.04 9.85
CA LEU A 71 18.65 -12.60 8.90
C LEU A 71 18.42 -11.15 8.42
N HIS A 72 17.41 -10.45 8.95
CA HIS A 72 17.04 -9.09 8.58
C HIS A 72 16.65 -8.90 7.10
N PHE A 73 16.24 -9.98 6.43
CA PHE A 73 15.59 -9.86 5.11
C PHE A 73 14.13 -9.41 5.22
N LEU A 74 13.53 -9.57 6.40
CA LEU A 74 12.20 -9.08 6.74
C LEU A 74 12.30 -8.16 7.95
N ASP A 75 11.66 -7.00 7.83
CA ASP A 75 11.44 -6.06 8.91
C ASP A 75 10.13 -5.34 8.59
N ASP A 76 9.05 -5.70 9.31
CA ASP A 76 7.71 -5.19 9.02
C ASP A 76 7.58 -3.69 9.38
N ARG A 77 8.36 -3.19 10.35
CA ARG A 77 8.41 -1.75 10.69
C ARG A 77 9.07 -0.95 9.58
N GLN A 78 10.24 -1.41 9.14
CA GLN A 78 10.95 -0.77 8.04
C GLN A 78 10.12 -0.82 6.74
N TYR A 79 9.50 -1.97 6.46
CA TYR A 79 8.59 -2.11 5.33
C TYR A 79 7.41 -1.13 5.43
N ALA A 80 6.80 -0.98 6.60
CA ALA A 80 5.68 -0.08 6.83
C ALA A 80 6.07 1.39 6.57
N ALA A 81 7.19 1.86 7.13
CA ALA A 81 7.69 3.22 6.92
C ALA A 81 7.98 3.50 5.44
N MET A 82 8.70 2.60 4.77
CA MET A 82 8.98 2.70 3.33
C MET A 82 7.69 2.77 2.51
N ARG A 83 6.74 1.87 2.79
CA ARG A 83 5.50 1.73 2.03
C ARG A 83 4.57 2.93 2.25
N ALA A 84 4.39 3.35 3.50
CA ALA A 84 3.60 4.52 3.87
C ALA A 84 4.18 5.79 3.23
N GLY A 85 5.47 6.06 3.42
CA GLY A 85 6.14 7.22 2.85
C GLY A 85 6.02 7.28 1.33
N ALA A 86 6.18 6.15 0.63
CA ALA A 86 6.00 6.10 -0.82
C ALA A 86 4.55 6.42 -1.26
N MET A 87 3.55 5.98 -0.49
CA MET A 87 2.14 6.27 -0.76
C MET A 87 1.79 7.74 -0.49
N THR A 88 2.28 8.30 0.62
CA THR A 88 2.11 9.71 1.01
C THR A 88 2.73 10.63 -0.03
N ARG A 89 3.96 10.36 -0.50
CA ARG A 89 4.60 11.12 -1.60
C ARG A 89 3.79 11.08 -2.91
N ARG A 90 3.08 9.98 -3.17
CA ARG A 90 2.13 9.84 -4.29
C ARG A 90 0.78 10.53 -4.04
N GLY A 91 0.64 11.24 -2.92
CA GLY A 91 -0.55 11.94 -2.43
C GLY A 91 -1.76 11.06 -2.17
N LEU A 92 -1.52 9.83 -1.71
CA LEU A 92 -2.57 9.02 -1.12
C LEU A 92 -2.75 9.42 0.35
N GLY A 93 -4.01 9.54 0.78
CA GLY A 93 -4.31 9.94 2.15
C GLY A 93 -4.17 8.80 3.16
N VAL A 94 -4.12 9.16 4.43
CA VAL A 94 -3.90 8.26 5.58
C VAL A 94 -4.78 7.00 5.53
N ARG A 95 -6.05 7.12 5.16
CA ARG A 95 -6.96 5.95 5.11
C ARG A 95 -6.50 4.90 4.10
N ARG A 96 -5.91 5.33 2.97
CA ARG A 96 -5.35 4.41 1.98
C ARG A 96 -4.04 3.79 2.48
N VAL A 97 -3.21 4.55 3.18
CA VAL A 97 -2.00 4.03 3.83
C VAL A 97 -2.35 2.93 4.83
N LYS A 98 -3.23 3.21 5.80
CA LYS A 98 -3.73 2.25 6.79
C LYS A 98 -4.27 0.98 6.13
N ALA A 99 -5.15 1.14 5.15
CA ALA A 99 -5.74 0.00 4.43
C ALA A 99 -4.68 -0.84 3.71
N GLN A 100 -3.67 -0.21 3.11
CA GLN A 100 -2.61 -0.94 2.41
C GLN A 100 -1.70 -1.70 3.38
N LEU A 101 -1.31 -1.10 4.51
CA LEU A 101 -0.50 -1.77 5.53
C LEU A 101 -1.23 -2.97 6.12
N TYR A 102 -2.54 -2.83 6.38
CA TYR A 102 -3.40 -3.94 6.81
C TYR A 102 -3.45 -5.07 5.76
N VAL A 103 -3.66 -4.75 4.47
CA VAL A 103 -3.65 -5.74 3.38
C VAL A 103 -2.27 -6.40 3.20
N ASP A 104 -1.21 -5.65 3.45
CA ASP A 104 0.17 -6.17 3.46
C ASP A 104 0.45 -7.02 4.72
N GLY A 105 -0.46 -7.04 5.70
CA GLY A 105 -0.43 -7.87 6.89
C GLY A 105 0.50 -7.36 7.98
N ILE A 106 0.73 -6.03 8.02
CA ILE A 106 1.53 -5.38 9.06
C ILE A 106 0.70 -5.25 10.32
N ALA A 107 1.29 -5.62 11.46
CA ALA A 107 0.66 -5.52 12.75
C ALA A 107 0.52 -4.05 13.21
N PRO A 108 -0.46 -3.71 14.07
CA PRO A 108 -0.62 -2.36 14.60
C PRO A 108 0.65 -1.80 15.26
N GLU A 109 1.36 -2.63 16.01
CA GLU A 109 2.61 -2.30 16.70
C GLU A 109 3.75 -1.91 15.75
N ASP A 110 3.73 -2.43 14.51
CA ASP A 110 4.78 -2.15 13.52
C ASP A 110 4.39 -1.05 12.53
N SER A 111 3.09 -0.75 12.43
CA SER A 111 2.57 0.29 11.54
C SER A 111 2.36 1.64 12.21
N GLY A 112 2.40 1.71 13.55
CA GLY A 112 2.11 2.91 14.34
C GLY A 112 2.87 4.15 13.87
N ASP A 113 4.20 4.10 13.87
CA ASP A 113 5.05 5.23 13.49
C ASP A 113 4.84 5.65 12.03
N ALA A 114 4.73 4.66 11.13
CA ALA A 114 4.50 4.90 9.71
C ALA A 114 3.13 5.56 9.43
N VAL A 115 2.13 5.24 10.27
CA VAL A 115 0.81 5.85 10.23
C VAL A 115 0.85 7.27 10.79
N ALA A 116 1.52 7.48 11.92
CA ALA A 116 1.68 8.80 12.53
C ALA A 116 2.37 9.77 11.56
N GLU A 117 3.47 9.35 10.93
CA GLU A 117 4.16 10.16 9.93
C GLU A 117 3.25 10.48 8.71
N ALA A 118 2.37 9.56 8.32
CA ALA A 118 1.40 9.82 7.26
C ALA A 118 0.28 10.78 7.70
N GLU A 119 -0.08 10.80 8.98
CA GLU A 119 -1.02 11.75 9.57
C GLU A 119 -0.41 13.16 9.65
N ASP A 120 0.84 13.27 10.07
CA ASP A 120 1.59 14.52 10.10
C ASP A 120 1.68 15.14 8.70
N LYS A 121 1.89 14.29 7.66
CA LYS A 121 2.02 14.73 6.26
C LYS A 121 0.70 14.76 5.48
N ALA A 122 -0.44 14.72 6.17
CA ALA A 122 -1.73 14.53 5.52
C ALA A 122 -2.14 15.73 4.64
N LEU A 123 -1.85 16.96 5.08
CA LEU A 123 -2.20 18.15 4.31
C LEU A 123 -1.29 18.26 3.08
N ALA A 124 0.03 18.09 3.25
CA ALA A 124 0.99 18.05 2.15
C ALA A 124 0.62 17.01 1.08
N ALA A 125 0.26 15.79 1.49
CA ALA A 125 -0.17 14.74 0.57
C ALA A 125 -1.45 15.12 -0.20
N ALA A 126 -2.40 15.78 0.46
CA ALA A 126 -3.65 16.23 -0.14
C ALA A 126 -3.46 17.39 -1.11
N VAL A 127 -2.61 18.37 -0.78
CA VAL A 127 -2.22 19.47 -1.69
C VAL A 127 -1.54 18.91 -2.92
N GLY A 128 -0.58 17.99 -2.75
CA GLY A 128 0.07 17.31 -3.88
C GLY A 128 -0.92 16.52 -4.76
N PHE A 129 -1.92 15.89 -4.16
CA PHE A 129 -3.01 15.24 -4.89
C PHE A 129 -3.86 16.23 -5.69
N ALA A 130 -4.27 17.33 -5.06
CA ALA A 130 -5.05 18.39 -5.70
C ALA A 130 -4.31 18.99 -6.90
N ARG A 131 -3.01 19.26 -6.74
CA ARG A 131 -2.13 19.80 -7.78
C ARG A 131 -2.03 18.87 -8.98
N ARG A 132 -1.78 17.57 -8.76
CA ARG A 132 -1.75 16.57 -9.85
C ARG A 132 -3.10 16.40 -10.56
N ARG A 133 -4.21 16.57 -9.83
CA ARG A 133 -5.57 16.46 -10.38
C ARG A 133 -6.12 17.76 -10.96
N ARG A 134 -5.43 18.89 -10.77
CA ARG A 134 -5.90 20.25 -11.11
C ARG A 134 -7.26 20.57 -10.47
N PHE A 135 -7.37 20.29 -9.17
CA PHE A 135 -8.58 20.54 -8.36
C PHE A 135 -8.40 21.75 -7.45
N GLY A 136 -9.53 22.33 -7.02
CA GLY A 136 -9.57 23.51 -6.15
C GLY A 136 -8.66 24.64 -6.67
N PRO A 137 -7.67 25.11 -5.90
CA PRO A 137 -6.81 26.24 -6.28
C PRO A 137 -5.98 25.98 -7.54
N PHE A 138 -5.78 24.72 -7.91
CA PHE A 138 -4.99 24.32 -9.08
C PHE A 138 -5.84 24.12 -10.35
N ALA A 139 -7.15 24.36 -10.28
CA ALA A 139 -8.03 24.28 -11.44
C ALA A 139 -7.84 25.51 -12.36
N VAL A 140 -8.16 25.36 -13.65
CA VAL A 140 -8.07 26.47 -14.62
C VAL A 140 -9.20 27.48 -14.40
N ARG A 141 -10.37 27.02 -13.97
CA ARG A 141 -11.55 27.83 -13.67
C ARG A 141 -12.22 27.33 -12.40
N PRO A 142 -12.94 28.19 -11.67
CA PRO A 142 -13.80 27.74 -10.59
C PRO A 142 -14.83 26.72 -11.10
N PRO A 143 -15.21 25.73 -10.28
CA PRO A 143 -16.23 24.76 -10.66
C PRO A 143 -17.56 25.46 -10.94
N GLY A 144 -18.13 25.20 -12.12
CA GLY A 144 -19.31 25.91 -12.61
C GLY A 144 -20.63 25.42 -12.00
N ASP A 145 -20.64 24.21 -11.43
CA ASP A 145 -21.82 23.54 -10.85
C ASP A 145 -21.44 22.87 -9.50
N PRO A 146 -22.30 22.95 -8.46
CA PRO A 146 -22.22 22.09 -7.26
C PRO A 146 -21.83 20.63 -7.51
N LYS A 147 -22.34 19.98 -8.56
CA LYS A 147 -22.01 18.58 -8.89
C LYS A 147 -20.54 18.37 -9.20
N GLU A 148 -19.86 19.37 -9.77
CA GLU A 148 -18.43 19.30 -10.05
C GLU A 148 -17.60 19.32 -8.76
N ARG A 149 -18.01 20.14 -7.79
CA ARG A 149 -17.41 20.16 -6.44
C ARG A 149 -17.58 18.83 -5.73
N GLU A 150 -18.78 18.25 -5.77
CA GLU A 150 -19.05 16.93 -5.17
C GLU A 150 -18.17 15.83 -5.76
N ARG A 151 -17.95 15.84 -7.09
CA ARG A 151 -17.04 14.90 -7.76
C ARG A 151 -15.60 15.05 -7.29
N GLN A 152 -15.13 16.28 -7.09
CA GLN A 152 -13.79 16.53 -6.55
C GLN A 152 -13.68 16.02 -5.11
N VAL A 153 -14.65 16.31 -4.24
CA VAL A 153 -14.71 15.76 -2.88
C VAL A 153 -14.67 14.23 -2.90
N ALA A 154 -15.50 13.59 -3.73
CA ALA A 154 -15.52 12.14 -3.85
C ALA A 154 -14.17 11.56 -4.33
N ALA A 155 -13.42 12.30 -5.15
CA ALA A 155 -12.09 11.89 -5.58
C ALA A 155 -11.07 11.92 -4.43
N PHE A 156 -11.10 12.94 -3.56
CA PHE A 156 -10.28 12.99 -2.35
C PHE A 156 -10.57 11.83 -1.41
N LEU A 157 -11.86 11.56 -1.13
CA LEU A 157 -12.26 10.46 -0.25
C LEU A 157 -11.81 9.10 -0.80
N ARG A 158 -11.97 8.87 -2.11
CA ARG A 158 -11.47 7.66 -2.78
C ARG A 158 -9.95 7.56 -2.73
N ALA A 159 -9.23 8.69 -2.73
CA ALA A 159 -7.78 8.73 -2.55
C ALA A 159 -7.33 8.57 -1.08
N GLY A 160 -8.28 8.49 -0.13
CA GLY A 160 -8.00 8.24 1.28
C GLY A 160 -7.88 9.49 2.15
N HIS A 161 -8.18 10.66 1.60
CA HIS A 161 -8.13 11.94 2.33
C HIS A 161 -9.35 12.11 3.22
N SER A 162 -9.21 12.92 4.28
CA SER A 162 -10.33 13.26 5.15
C SER A 162 -11.28 14.25 4.47
N MET A 163 -12.54 14.25 4.88
CA MET A 163 -13.53 15.22 4.38
C MET A 163 -13.12 16.65 4.72
N THR A 164 -12.57 16.86 5.92
CA THR A 164 -12.13 18.17 6.41
C THR A 164 -11.05 18.76 5.51
N ILE A 165 -9.97 18.01 5.23
CA ILE A 165 -8.88 18.46 4.35
C ILE A 165 -9.41 18.70 2.93
N ALA A 166 -10.24 17.80 2.41
CA ALA A 166 -10.81 17.94 1.08
C ALA A 166 -11.63 19.23 0.93
N ARG A 167 -12.56 19.50 1.86
CA ARG A 167 -13.37 20.73 1.84
C ARG A 167 -12.53 21.98 1.98
N ARG A 168 -11.53 21.94 2.86
CA ARG A 168 -10.62 23.06 3.09
C ARG A 168 -9.85 23.45 1.84
N ILE A 169 -9.21 22.48 1.17
CA ILE A 169 -8.48 22.74 -0.08
C ILE A 169 -9.44 23.23 -1.17
N LEU A 170 -10.62 22.62 -1.30
CA LEU A 170 -11.59 22.98 -2.34
C LEU A 170 -12.30 24.32 -2.09
N ALA A 171 -12.17 24.90 -0.89
CA ALA A 171 -12.66 26.25 -0.60
C ALA A 171 -11.75 27.33 -1.20
N VAL A 172 -10.49 27.02 -1.49
CA VAL A 172 -9.56 27.97 -2.12
C VAL A 172 -9.83 28.05 -3.62
N LEU A 173 -10.10 29.27 -4.08
CA LEU A 173 -10.43 29.55 -5.47
C LEU A 173 -9.17 29.57 -6.35
N PRO A 174 -9.29 29.14 -7.62
CA PRO A 174 -8.25 29.40 -8.61
C PRO A 174 -7.89 30.88 -8.68
N GLY A 175 -6.59 31.19 -8.65
CA GLY A 175 -6.08 32.57 -8.72
C GLY A 175 -5.98 33.29 -7.37
N ASP A 176 -6.46 32.69 -6.27
CA ASP A 176 -6.25 33.21 -4.92
C ASP A 176 -4.84 32.85 -4.43
N ALA A 177 -3.87 33.70 -4.79
CA ALA A 177 -2.46 33.47 -4.50
C ALA A 177 -2.14 33.51 -3.00
N GLU A 178 -2.84 34.33 -2.23
CA GLU A 178 -2.62 34.48 -0.79
C GLU A 178 -3.11 33.25 -0.04
N ALA A 179 -4.34 32.78 -0.33
CA ALA A 179 -4.87 31.57 0.30
C ALA A 179 -4.08 30.31 -0.13
N LEU A 180 -3.59 30.27 -1.38
CA LEU A 180 -2.71 29.19 -1.82
C LEU A 180 -1.36 29.22 -1.10
N ALA A 181 -0.76 30.39 -0.92
CA ALA A 181 0.49 30.52 -0.17
C ALA A 181 0.33 30.12 1.29
N ALA A 182 -0.80 30.46 1.93
CA ALA A 182 -1.11 30.02 3.29
C ALA A 182 -1.25 28.49 3.38
N LEU A 183 -1.92 27.86 2.40
CA LEU A 183 -2.02 26.40 2.32
C LEU A 183 -0.65 25.73 2.12
N ASP A 184 0.18 26.27 1.23
CA ASP A 184 1.51 25.73 0.94
C ASP A 184 2.47 25.93 2.14
N ALA A 185 2.36 27.04 2.87
CA ALA A 185 3.16 27.29 4.07
C ALA A 185 2.82 26.30 5.18
N GLU A 186 1.55 26.03 5.41
CA GLU A 186 1.14 25.01 6.40
C GLU A 186 1.54 23.60 5.96
N ALA A 187 1.33 23.26 4.69
CA ALA A 187 1.77 21.99 4.12
C ALA A 187 3.30 21.81 4.10
N ALA A 188 4.08 22.88 4.32
CA ALA A 188 5.54 22.80 4.47
C ALA A 188 5.99 22.67 5.93
N LEU A 189 5.07 22.84 6.89
CA LEU A 189 5.30 22.59 8.31
C LEU A 189 4.98 21.13 8.69
N ASP A 190 4.21 20.44 7.85
CA ASP A 190 4.03 18.97 7.80
C ASP A 190 5.36 18.22 7.50
#